data_AF-A0A957H2K0-F1
#
_entry.id   AF-A0A957H2K0-F1
#
_cell.length_a   1.000
_cell.length_b   1.000
_cell.length_c   1.000
_cell.angle_alpha   90.00
_cell.angle_beta   90.00
_cell.angle_gamma   90.00
#
_symmetry.space_group_name_H-M   'P 1'
#
loop_
_entity.id
_entity.type
_entity.pdbx_description
1 polymer ?
#
loop_
_entity_poly.entity_id
_entity_poly.type
_entity_poly.pdbx_seq_one_letter_code
_entity_poly.pdbx_strand_id
1 'polypeptide(L)'
;MAHVTRKLSNSVEGALAGGGDPATSPLYIFGPFLRLIVVAGVAQITFGASVWLAVFTIAMVSAMYRLVMSWVTDGSGGSGLSEEEFGSWAVKTNAAITFIEYTLTFLVSMAALVTFIADRLPVLNEALLGIQYRTIVAILLS
;
A
#
# COMPACT_ATOMS: atom_id res chain seq x y z
N MET A 1 -2.08 19.59 -21.70
CA MET A 1 -1.00 18.91 -20.96
C MET A 1 -0.86 19.58 -19.60
N ALA A 2 -1.17 18.88 -18.51
CA ALA A 2 -1.00 19.43 -17.17
C ALA A 2 0.50 19.56 -16.88
N HIS A 3 1.01 20.79 -16.79
CA HIS A 3 2.37 21.05 -16.34
C HIS A 3 2.46 20.66 -14.86
N VAL A 4 3.19 19.59 -14.55
CA VAL A 4 3.51 19.22 -13.16
C VAL A 4 4.56 20.20 -12.65
N THR A 5 4.12 21.23 -11.95
CA THR A 5 4.92 22.42 -11.57
C THR A 5 5.95 22.17 -10.45
N ARG A 6 6.01 20.97 -9.86
CA ARG A 6 7.06 20.59 -8.90
C ARG A 6 7.50 19.14 -9.10
N LYS A 7 8.75 18.95 -9.53
CA LYS A 7 9.49 17.70 -9.32
C LYS A 7 10.09 17.74 -7.90
N LEU A 8 10.18 16.60 -7.24
CA LEU A 8 10.83 16.47 -5.92
C LEU A 8 12.28 16.97 -6.02
N SER A 9 12.71 17.78 -5.06
CA SER A 9 13.94 18.58 -5.17
C SER A 9 15.20 17.81 -4.79
N ASN A 10 15.05 16.71 -4.05
CA ASN A 10 16.16 15.90 -3.56
C ASN A 10 15.74 14.43 -3.29
N SER A 11 16.74 13.56 -3.13
CA SER A 11 16.56 12.12 -2.89
C SER A 11 15.88 11.79 -1.56
N VAL A 12 15.98 12.66 -0.55
CA VAL A 12 15.33 12.49 0.76
C VAL A 12 13.82 12.72 0.64
N GLU A 13 13.40 13.77 -0.07
CA GLU A 13 11.99 14.01 -0.42
C GLU A 13 11.42 12.86 -1.26
N GLY A 14 12.22 12.34 -2.20
CA GLY A 14 11.89 11.13 -2.97
C GLY A 14 11.65 9.90 -2.08
N ALA A 15 12.56 9.63 -1.15
CA ALA A 15 12.46 8.50 -0.25
C ALA A 15 11.30 8.65 0.76
N LEU A 16 11.01 9.86 1.23
CA LEU A 16 9.88 10.09 2.14
C LEU A 16 8.53 10.02 1.42
N ALA A 17 8.44 10.57 0.21
CA ALA A 17 7.21 10.52 -0.59
C ALA A 17 6.92 9.11 -1.12
N GLY A 18 7.93 8.38 -1.58
CA GLY A 18 7.79 7.01 -2.08
C GLY A 18 7.85 5.93 -0.98
N GLY A 19 8.41 6.26 0.18
CA GLY A 19 8.60 5.30 1.29
C GLY A 19 7.43 5.21 2.26
N GLY A 20 6.47 6.14 2.20
CA GLY A 20 5.31 6.15 3.08
C GLY A 20 4.49 4.85 3.00
N ASP A 21 4.08 4.47 1.79
CA ASP A 21 3.26 3.27 1.54
C ASP A 21 3.95 1.94 1.95
N PRO A 22 5.21 1.66 1.56
CA PRO A 22 5.90 0.44 2.02
C PRO A 22 6.25 0.45 3.52
N ALA A 23 6.37 1.62 4.16
CA ALA A 23 6.64 1.71 5.59
C ALA A 23 5.37 1.61 6.46
N THR A 24 4.21 2.04 5.97
CA THR A 24 2.93 1.94 6.68
C THR A 24 2.28 0.58 6.51
N SER A 25 2.47 -0.07 5.36
CA SER A 25 1.91 -1.40 5.03
C SER A 25 2.12 -2.47 6.12
N PRO A 26 3.31 -2.59 6.74
CA PRO A 26 3.52 -3.56 7.81
C PRO A 26 2.69 -3.30 9.08
N LEU A 27 2.35 -2.05 9.36
CA LEU A 27 1.71 -1.65 10.63
C LEU A 27 0.25 -2.13 10.70
N TYR A 28 -0.47 -2.14 9.58
CA TYR A 28 -1.87 -2.58 9.53
C TYR A 28 -2.06 -4.00 8.99
N ILE A 29 -1.15 -4.52 8.15
CA ILE A 29 -1.27 -5.88 7.59
C ILE A 29 -0.70 -6.93 8.54
N PHE A 30 0.47 -6.72 9.14
CA PHE A 30 1.11 -7.79 9.91
C PHE A 30 0.58 -7.88 11.34
N GLY A 31 0.35 -6.77 12.05
CA GLY A 31 -0.03 -6.82 13.47
C GLY A 31 -1.28 -7.67 13.76
N PRO A 32 -2.46 -7.34 13.19
CA PRO A 32 -3.70 -8.06 13.45
C PRO A 32 -3.72 -9.48 12.85
N PHE A 33 -3.26 -9.66 11.61
CA PHE A 33 -3.29 -10.96 10.95
C PHE A 33 -2.27 -11.95 11.52
N LEU A 34 -1.06 -11.50 11.87
CA LEU A 34 -0.09 -12.36 12.56
C LEU A 34 -0.64 -12.79 13.92
N ARG A 35 -1.32 -11.89 14.66
CA ARG A 35 -1.96 -12.24 15.94
C ARG A 35 -3.04 -13.31 15.77
N LEU A 36 -3.88 -13.20 14.74
CA LEU A 36 -4.93 -14.20 14.46
C LEU A 36 -4.34 -15.57 14.06
N ILE A 37 -3.27 -15.59 13.25
CA ILE A 37 -2.61 -16.82 12.81
C ILE A 37 -1.82 -17.49 13.96
N VAL A 38 -1.21 -16.69 14.85
CA VAL A 38 -0.52 -17.19 16.05
C VAL A 38 -1.51 -17.88 17.00
N VAL A 39 -2.72 -17.33 17.16
CA VAL A 39 -3.79 -17.93 17.97
C VAL A 39 -4.29 -19.26 17.37
N ALA A 40 -4.13 -19.48 16.06
CA ALA A 40 -4.55 -20.71 15.37
C ALA A 40 -3.60 -21.91 15.54
N GLY A 41 -2.51 -21.80 16.31
CA GLY A 41 -1.79 -22.97 16.86
C GLY A 41 -0.89 -23.78 15.91
N VAL A 42 -0.64 -23.34 14.67
CA VAL A 42 0.30 -24.00 13.72
C VAL A 42 1.60 -23.17 13.57
N ALA A 43 2.02 -22.52 14.65
CA ALA A 43 2.66 -21.22 14.59
C ALA A 43 4.20 -21.17 14.44
N GLN A 44 4.94 -22.29 14.38
CA GLN A 44 6.41 -22.21 14.24
C GLN A 44 6.92 -22.54 12.83
N ILE A 45 6.50 -23.65 12.24
CA ILE A 45 7.01 -24.08 10.93
C ILE A 45 6.37 -23.27 9.80
N THR A 46 5.05 -23.10 9.83
CA THR A 46 4.31 -22.28 8.85
C THR A 46 4.68 -20.81 8.98
N PHE A 47 4.97 -20.33 10.19
CA PHE A 47 5.38 -18.95 10.43
C PHE A 47 6.77 -18.66 9.86
N GLY A 48 7.75 -19.54 10.13
CA GLY A 48 9.09 -19.42 9.55
C GLY A 48 9.04 -19.44 8.02
N ALA A 49 8.34 -20.41 7.43
CA ALA A 49 8.22 -20.53 5.99
C ALA A 49 7.53 -19.32 5.34
N SER A 50 6.39 -18.86 5.89
CA SER A 50 5.66 -17.70 5.34
C SER A 50 6.43 -16.39 5.50
N VAL A 51 7.12 -16.19 6.62
CA VAL A 51 7.97 -15.00 6.83
C VAL A 51 9.16 -15.03 5.87
N TRP A 52 9.84 -16.15 5.72
CA TRP A 52 10.95 -16.28 4.77
C TRP A 52 10.50 -16.14 3.32
N LEU A 53 9.31 -16.65 2.97
CA LEU A 53 8.71 -16.43 1.65
C LEU A 53 8.45 -14.94 1.42
N ALA A 54 7.89 -14.22 2.39
CA ALA A 54 7.68 -12.78 2.30
C ALA A 54 8.99 -12.01 2.13
N VAL A 55 10.01 -12.33 2.94
CA VAL A 55 11.36 -11.74 2.83
C VAL A 55 11.96 -12.03 1.45
N PHE A 56 11.83 -13.26 0.96
CA PHE A 56 12.30 -13.64 -0.37
C PHE A 56 11.56 -12.88 -1.48
N THR A 57 10.23 -12.74 -1.39
CA THR A 57 9.44 -11.94 -2.33
C THR A 57 9.92 -10.49 -2.34
N ILE A 58 10.12 -9.87 -1.18
CA ILE A 58 10.64 -8.49 -1.09
C ILE A 58 12.01 -8.39 -1.76
N ALA A 59 12.92 -9.33 -1.48
CA ALA A 59 14.26 -9.33 -2.06
C ALA A 59 14.23 -9.49 -3.59
N MET A 60 13.45 -10.45 -4.09
CA MET A 60 13.29 -10.71 -5.52
C MET A 60 12.65 -9.52 -6.26
N VAL A 61 11.55 -8.98 -5.72
CA VAL A 61 10.85 -7.84 -6.31
C VAL A 61 11.76 -6.60 -6.29
N SER A 62 12.51 -6.36 -5.21
CA SER A 62 13.48 -5.26 -5.15
C SER A 62 14.59 -5.40 -6.20
N ALA A 63 15.10 -6.62 -6.40
CA ALA A 63 16.10 -6.89 -7.44
C ALA A 63 15.52 -6.70 -8.86
N MET A 64 14.29 -7.15 -9.10
CA MET A 64 13.60 -6.93 -10.37
C MET A 64 13.36 -5.45 -10.65
N TYR A 65 12.82 -4.68 -9.69
CA TYR A 65 12.59 -3.25 -9.86
C TYR A 65 13.89 -2.48 -10.11
N ARG A 66 15.01 -2.90 -9.52
CA ARG A 66 16.33 -2.33 -9.83
C ARG A 66 16.68 -2.47 -11.31
N LEU A 67 16.40 -3.63 -11.92
CA LEU A 67 16.62 -3.86 -13.35
C LEU A 67 15.64 -3.04 -14.19
N VAL A 68 14.36 -3.01 -13.83
CA VAL A 68 13.35 -2.20 -14.52
C VAL A 68 13.73 -0.71 -14.51
N MET A 69 14.20 -0.18 -13.39
CA MET A 69 14.67 1.21 -13.29
C MET A 69 15.90 1.51 -14.19
N SER A 70 16.66 0.50 -14.59
CA SER A 70 17.75 0.68 -15.57
C SER A 70 17.27 0.66 -17.03
N TRP A 71 16.11 0.06 -17.31
CA TRP A 71 15.55 -0.06 -18.66
C TRP A 71 14.53 1.03 -18.96
N VAL A 72 13.73 1.41 -17.95
CA VAL A 72 12.70 2.45 -18.02
C VAL A 72 13.21 3.68 -17.27
N THR A 73 13.86 4.58 -18.00
CA THR A 73 14.56 5.75 -17.42
C THR A 73 13.69 7.01 -17.30
N ASP A 74 12.48 7.00 -17.83
CA ASP A 74 11.56 8.14 -17.80
C ASP A 74 10.81 8.28 -16.46
N GLY A 75 10.96 7.31 -15.55
CA GLY A 75 10.35 7.30 -14.23
C GLY A 75 8.89 6.84 -14.22
N SER A 76 8.35 6.38 -15.34
CA SER A 76 6.99 5.83 -15.45
C SER A 76 6.84 4.44 -14.80
N GLY A 77 7.96 3.74 -14.59
CA GLY A 77 7.99 2.40 -14.02
C GLY A 77 7.16 1.40 -14.83
N GLY A 78 6.40 0.55 -14.14
CA GLY A 78 5.54 -0.45 -14.79
C GLY A 78 4.37 0.12 -15.60
N SER A 79 4.10 1.42 -15.52
CA SER A 79 2.99 2.08 -16.23
C SER A 79 3.36 2.71 -17.56
N GLY A 80 4.65 2.94 -17.83
CA GLY A 80 5.11 3.44 -19.14
C GLY A 80 5.56 2.35 -20.11
N LEU A 81 5.32 1.09 -19.77
CA LEU A 81 5.51 -0.03 -20.67
C LEU A 81 4.42 0.01 -21.74
N SER A 82 4.85 0.04 -23.00
CA SER A 82 3.97 0.21 -24.16
C SER A 82 3.25 -1.09 -24.56
N GLU A 83 2.16 -0.99 -25.32
CA GLU A 83 1.50 -2.16 -25.91
C GLU A 83 2.45 -2.96 -26.83
N GLU A 84 3.48 -2.32 -27.38
CA GLU A 84 4.51 -2.97 -28.19
C GLU A 84 5.43 -3.87 -27.37
N GLU A 85 5.68 -3.54 -26.11
CA GLU A 85 6.58 -4.28 -25.22
C GLU A 85 5.87 -5.42 -24.47
N PHE A 86 4.61 -5.22 -24.07
CA PHE A 86 3.85 -6.15 -23.23
C PHE A 86 2.72 -6.88 -23.97
N GLY A 87 2.30 -6.36 -25.12
CA GLY A 87 1.08 -6.79 -25.80
C GLY A 87 -0.17 -6.15 -25.19
N SER A 88 -1.16 -5.89 -26.05
CA SER A 88 -2.38 -5.12 -25.70
C SER A 88 -3.16 -5.67 -24.50
N TRP A 89 -3.21 -7.00 -24.32
CA TRP A 89 -3.94 -7.60 -23.21
C TRP A 89 -3.22 -7.40 -21.87
N ALA A 90 -1.90 -7.58 -21.83
CA ALA A 90 -1.11 -7.51 -20.60
C ALA A 90 -1.04 -6.08 -20.07
N VAL A 91 -0.92 -5.08 -20.94
CA VAL A 91 -0.96 -3.66 -20.56
C VAL A 91 -2.30 -3.30 -19.91
N LYS A 92 -3.43 -3.77 -20.48
CA LYS A 92 -4.77 -3.52 -19.92
C LYS A 92 -4.96 -4.20 -18.57
N THR A 93 -4.49 -5.44 -18.43
CA THR A 93 -4.52 -6.15 -17.14
C THR A 93 -3.67 -5.44 -16.10
N ASN A 94 -2.45 -5.01 -16.45
CA ASN A 94 -1.57 -4.25 -15.57
C ASN A 94 -2.24 -2.95 -15.11
N ALA A 95 -2.80 -2.17 -16.03
CA ALA A 95 -3.52 -0.95 -15.70
C ALA A 95 -4.73 -1.20 -14.77
N ALA A 96 -5.49 -2.26 -15.00
CA ALA A 96 -6.62 -2.63 -14.14
C ALA A 96 -6.16 -3.03 -12.73
N ILE A 97 -5.09 -3.82 -12.62
CA ILE A 97 -4.49 -4.20 -11.33
C ILE A 97 -4.01 -2.95 -10.60
N THR A 98 -3.25 -2.07 -11.26
CA THR A 98 -2.77 -0.81 -10.67
C THR A 98 -3.91 0.08 -10.19
N PHE A 99 -5.00 0.18 -10.94
CA PHE A 99 -6.17 0.96 -10.53
C PHE A 99 -6.82 0.38 -9.26
N ILE A 100 -7.01 -0.94 -9.22
CA ILE A 100 -7.57 -1.62 -8.04
C ILE A 100 -6.63 -1.45 -6.85
N GLU A 101 -5.33 -1.65 -7.05
CA GLU A 101 -4.29 -1.52 -6.02
C GLU A 101 -4.32 -0.12 -5.40
N TYR A 102 -4.23 0.94 -6.21
CA TYR A 102 -4.29 2.31 -5.67
C TYR A 102 -5.61 2.63 -4.96
N THR A 103 -6.73 2.11 -5.48
CA THR A 103 -8.03 2.29 -4.82
C THR A 103 -8.04 1.60 -3.44
N LEU A 104 -7.57 0.36 -3.35
CA LEU A 104 -7.52 -0.39 -2.10
C LEU A 104 -6.51 0.20 -1.12
N THR A 105 -5.33 0.59 -1.58
CA THR A 105 -4.31 1.25 -0.75
C THR A 105 -4.84 2.53 -0.12
N PHE A 106 -5.56 3.35 -0.90
CA PHE A 106 -6.25 4.52 -0.38
C PHE A 106 -7.27 4.15 0.69
N LEU A 107 -8.20 3.24 0.38
CA LEU A 107 -9.26 2.83 1.31
C LEU A 107 -8.71 2.26 2.62
N VAL A 108 -7.69 1.39 2.55
CA VAL A 108 -7.09 0.78 3.73
C VAL A 108 -6.31 1.81 4.55
N SER A 109 -5.59 2.73 3.90
CA SER A 109 -4.89 3.82 4.60
C SER A 109 -5.87 4.76 5.32
N MET A 110 -6.99 5.10 4.68
CA MET A 110 -8.04 5.91 5.29
C MET A 110 -8.70 5.19 6.46
N ALA A 111 -9.00 3.90 6.32
CA ALA A 111 -9.55 3.10 7.40
C ALA A 111 -8.60 3.05 8.61
N ALA A 112 -7.31 2.80 8.37
CA ALA A 112 -6.29 2.79 9.43
C ALA A 112 -6.16 4.16 10.12
N LEU A 113 -6.21 5.27 9.36
CA LEU A 113 -6.19 6.63 9.91
C LEU A 113 -7.42 6.89 10.80
N VAL A 114 -8.61 6.55 10.33
CA VAL A 114 -9.85 6.72 11.10
C VAL A 114 -9.81 5.91 12.40
N THR A 115 -9.36 4.66 12.34
CA THR A 115 -9.17 3.82 13.54
C THR A 115 -8.16 4.45 14.49
N PHE A 116 -7.01 4.91 13.99
CA PHE A 116 -6.00 5.56 14.81
C PHE A 116 -6.54 6.81 15.54
N ILE A 117 -7.32 7.65 14.84
CA ILE A 117 -7.94 8.83 15.43
C ILE A 117 -8.97 8.42 16.50
N ALA A 118 -9.81 7.42 16.20
CA ALA A 118 -10.83 6.93 17.13
C ALA A 118 -10.22 6.30 18.41
N ASP A 119 -9.08 5.62 18.29
CA ASP A 119 -8.36 5.05 19.44
C ASP A 119 -7.78 6.14 20.36
N ARG A 120 -7.42 7.31 19.81
CA ARG A 120 -6.89 8.44 20.58
C ARG A 120 -7.95 9.35 21.17
N LEU A 121 -9.15 9.35 20.60
CA LEU A 121 -10.29 10.15 21.03
C LEU A 121 -11.50 9.23 21.27
N PRO A 122 -11.63 8.62 22.46
CA PRO A 122 -12.64 7.60 22.76
C PRO A 122 -14.08 8.06 22.54
N VAL A 123 -14.34 9.38 22.63
CA VAL A 123 -15.63 10.02 22.33
C VAL A 123 -16.11 9.70 20.91
N LEU A 124 -15.21 9.45 19.96
CA LEU A 124 -15.55 9.10 18.58
C LEU A 124 -16.13 7.69 18.42
N ASN A 125 -15.98 6.84 19.43
CA ASN A 125 -16.59 5.51 19.49
C ASN A 125 -18.02 5.54 20.02
N GLU A 126 -18.48 6.68 20.55
CA GLU A 126 -19.88 6.85 20.95
C GLU A 126 -20.78 6.97 19.73
N ALA A 127 -22.01 6.47 19.86
CA ALA A 127 -23.02 6.51 18.81
C ALA A 127 -24.08 7.55 19.17
N LEU A 128 -24.32 8.49 18.27
CA LEU A 128 -25.48 9.39 18.33
C LEU A 128 -26.46 8.97 17.24
N LEU A 129 -27.72 8.66 17.63
CA LEU A 129 -28.78 8.25 16.69
C LEU A 129 -28.42 7.04 15.81
N GLY A 130 -27.62 6.10 16.33
CA GLY A 130 -27.21 4.88 15.61
C GLY A 130 -26.05 5.07 14.62
N ILE A 131 -25.54 6.29 14.48
CA ILE A 131 -24.33 6.59 13.70
C ILE A 131 -23.18 6.82 14.67
N GLN A 132 -22.13 6.02 14.56
CA GLN A 132 -20.90 6.25 15.32
C GLN A 132 -20.16 7.45 14.76
N TYR A 133 -19.64 8.32 15.64
CA TYR A 133 -18.89 9.51 15.22
C TYR A 133 -17.68 9.18 14.33
N ARG A 134 -17.10 7.97 14.46
CA ARG A 134 -16.07 7.45 13.53
C ARG A 134 -16.50 7.49 12.06
N THR A 135 -17.78 7.28 11.75
CA THR A 135 -18.31 7.30 10.38
C THR A 135 -18.27 8.71 9.81
N ILE A 136 -18.52 9.72 10.65
CA ILE A 136 -18.44 11.13 10.25
C ILE A 136 -16.98 11.51 9.97
N VAL A 137 -16.05 11.04 10.80
CA VAL A 137 -14.60 11.23 10.58
C VAL A 137 -14.14 10.56 9.29
N ALA A 138 -14.62 9.34 9.01
CA ALA A 138 -14.32 8.66 7.75
C ALA A 138 -14.78 9.47 6.54
N ILE A 139 -16.03 9.94 6.55
CA ILE A 139 -16.62 10.74 5.45
C ILE A 139 -15.88 12.08 5.26
N LEU A 140 -15.44 12.73 6.34
CA LEU A 140 -14.74 14.02 6.24
C LEU A 140 -13.32 13.90 5.71
N LEU A 141 -12.67 12.75 5.93
CA LEU A 141 -11.27 12.54 5.55
C LEU A 141 -11.10 11.88 4.19
N SER A 142 -12.14 11.22 3.66
CA SER A 142 -12.17 10.58 2.33
C SER A 142 -12.68 11.51 1.25
#